data_AF-A0ABC9DVF1-F1
#
_entry.id   AF-A0ABC9DVF1-F1
#
_cell.length_a   1.000
_cell.length_b   1.000
_cell.length_c   1.000
_cell.angle_alpha   90.00
_cell.angle_beta   90.00
_cell.angle_gamma   90.00
#
_symmetry.space_group_name_H-M   'P 1'
#
loop_
_entity.id
_entity.type
_entity.pdbx_description
1 polymer ?
#
loop_
_entity_poly.entity_id
_entity_poly.type
_entity_poly.pdbx_seq_one_letter_code
_entity_poly.pdbx_strand_id
1 'polypeptide(L)'
;MADAIKNEVGSFPSGKKITVVFVIGGPGSGKGTQCSKIVKNFSFTHLSAGDLLREEVKSDTEQGTMIKNLMHEGKLVPSELIVKLLLKAMLQSGNDKFLVDGFPRNEENRHAYDNIIGIEPEFVLFIDCSKEEMERRILNRNQGRDDDNIDTVRRRFEVFQESTMPVVQYYEKRGKLRRVDGAKSADEVFEDVKAIFVQLNAQVVLSFVTW
;
A
#
# COMPACT_ATOMS: atom_id res chain seq x y z
N MET A 1 -16.29 -11.58 -13.07
CA MET A 1 -16.16 -10.48 -12.09
C MET A 1 -15.07 -9.49 -12.48
N ALA A 2 -13.81 -9.93 -12.63
CA ALA A 2 -12.69 -9.07 -13.02
C ALA A 2 -12.93 -8.33 -14.36
N ASP A 3 -13.47 -9.02 -15.38
CA ASP A 3 -13.80 -8.39 -16.66
C ASP A 3 -14.92 -7.34 -16.53
N ALA A 4 -15.87 -7.54 -15.61
CA ALA A 4 -16.92 -6.54 -15.34
C ALA A 4 -16.32 -5.27 -14.72
N ILE A 5 -15.37 -5.41 -13.79
CA ILE A 5 -14.66 -4.26 -13.19
C ILE A 5 -13.81 -3.54 -14.23
N LYS A 6 -13.09 -4.26 -15.09
CA LYS A 6 -12.30 -3.66 -16.18
C LYS A 6 -13.20 -2.94 -17.19
N ASN A 7 -14.35 -3.51 -17.52
CA ASN A 7 -15.32 -2.87 -18.42
C ASN A 7 -15.93 -1.61 -17.81
N GLU A 8 -16.13 -1.58 -16.48
CA GLU A 8 -16.67 -0.43 -15.77
C GLU A 8 -15.63 0.68 -15.55
N VAL A 9 -14.41 0.33 -15.14
CA VAL A 9 -13.38 1.29 -14.71
C VAL A 9 -12.41 1.66 -15.83
N GLY A 10 -12.14 0.73 -16.75
CA GLY A 10 -11.17 0.85 -17.83
C GLY A 10 -9.93 -0.02 -17.64
N SER A 11 -8.95 0.16 -18.52
CA SER A 11 -7.69 -0.57 -18.54
C SER A 11 -6.52 0.36 -18.86
N PHE A 12 -5.30 -0.05 -18.51
CA PHE A 12 -4.11 0.75 -18.81
C PHE A 12 -3.86 0.84 -20.32
N PRO A 13 -3.37 1.98 -20.82
CA PRO A 13 -3.00 2.11 -22.24
C PRO A 13 -1.98 1.05 -22.66
N SER A 14 -2.11 0.53 -23.86
CA SER A 14 -1.14 -0.41 -24.42
C SER A 14 0.23 0.25 -24.62
N GLY A 15 1.31 -0.51 -24.39
CA GLY A 15 2.68 -0.08 -24.67
C GLY A 15 3.37 0.74 -23.58
N LYS A 16 2.70 1.10 -22.48
CA LYS A 16 3.32 1.80 -21.34
C LYS A 16 3.67 0.81 -20.22
N LYS A 17 4.95 0.75 -19.79
CA LYS A 17 5.35 -0.05 -18.62
C LYS A 17 4.81 0.62 -17.36
N ILE A 18 3.87 -0.03 -16.69
CA ILE A 18 3.41 0.39 -15.38
C ILE A 18 4.32 -0.21 -14.30
N THR A 19 4.85 0.64 -13.43
CA THR A 19 5.73 0.24 -12.32
C THR A 19 4.95 0.37 -11.01
N VAL A 20 4.83 -0.72 -10.27
CA VAL A 20 4.13 -0.76 -8.98
C VAL A 20 5.09 -1.21 -7.89
N VAL A 21 5.09 -0.47 -6.77
CA VAL A 21 5.77 -0.86 -5.54
C VAL A 21 4.73 -0.91 -4.42
N PHE A 22 4.61 -2.07 -3.77
CA PHE A 22 3.80 -2.19 -2.55
C PHE A 22 4.58 -1.69 -1.35
N VAL A 23 3.93 -0.93 -0.47
CA VAL A 23 4.51 -0.48 0.80
C VAL A 23 3.73 -1.10 1.95
N ILE A 24 4.36 -2.03 2.66
CA ILE A 24 3.77 -2.83 3.74
C ILE A 24 4.49 -2.54 5.06
N GLY A 25 3.75 -2.64 6.16
CA GLY A 25 4.20 -2.36 7.52
C GLY A 25 3.00 -2.23 8.45
N GLY A 26 3.15 -2.56 9.72
CA GLY A 26 2.05 -2.48 10.70
C GLY A 26 1.53 -1.05 10.92
N PRO A 27 0.40 -0.86 11.61
CA PRO A 27 -0.05 0.49 11.99
C PRO A 27 1.06 1.17 12.83
N GLY A 28 1.33 2.46 12.63
CA GLY A 28 2.42 3.16 13.36
C GLY A 28 3.85 2.98 12.82
N SER A 29 4.10 2.03 11.90
CA SER A 29 5.45 1.76 11.33
C SER A 29 6.12 2.92 10.59
N GLY A 30 5.36 3.94 10.14
CA GLY A 30 5.92 5.09 9.41
C GLY A 30 5.76 5.07 7.88
N LYS A 31 4.99 4.12 7.32
CA LYS A 31 4.69 4.03 5.87
C LYS A 31 4.34 5.37 5.21
N GLY A 32 3.31 6.06 5.69
CA GLY A 32 2.87 7.32 5.07
C GLY A 32 3.96 8.40 5.03
N THR A 33 4.80 8.45 6.06
CA THR A 33 5.97 9.35 6.11
C THR A 33 6.98 8.99 5.02
N GLN A 34 7.31 7.70 4.88
CA GLN A 34 8.24 7.24 3.85
C GLN A 34 7.66 7.39 2.45
N CYS A 35 6.39 7.05 2.22
CA CYS A 35 5.70 7.28 0.95
C CYS A 35 5.77 8.75 0.52
N SER A 36 5.50 9.68 1.44
CA SER A 36 5.59 11.12 1.18
C SER A 36 6.99 11.56 0.75
N LYS A 37 8.04 10.99 1.36
CA LYS A 37 9.43 11.26 0.98
C LYS A 37 9.79 10.62 -0.37
N ILE A 38 9.31 9.41 -0.66
CA ILE A 38 9.55 8.74 -1.95
C ILE A 38 8.90 9.52 -3.10
N VAL A 39 7.65 9.95 -2.97
CA VAL A 39 6.94 10.76 -3.98
C VAL A 39 7.75 11.99 -4.38
N LYS A 40 8.29 12.72 -3.38
CA LYS A 40 9.09 13.92 -3.60
C LYS A 40 10.40 13.68 -4.36
N ASN A 41 10.95 12.46 -4.31
CA ASN A 41 12.29 12.16 -4.83
C ASN A 41 12.30 11.26 -6.08
N PHE A 42 11.23 10.48 -6.33
CA PHE A 42 11.24 9.41 -7.35
C PHE A 42 10.06 9.46 -8.33
N SER A 43 9.23 10.52 -8.30
CA SER A 43 8.13 10.77 -9.24
C SER A 43 7.03 9.68 -9.27
N PHE A 44 6.86 8.97 -8.15
CA PHE A 44 5.75 8.04 -7.98
C PHE A 44 4.46 8.78 -7.58
N THR A 45 3.31 8.23 -7.96
CA THR A 45 2.01 8.58 -7.37
C THR A 45 1.78 7.71 -6.13
N HIS A 46 1.52 8.33 -4.98
CA HIS A 46 1.15 7.62 -3.75
C HIS A 46 -0.35 7.35 -3.72
N LEU A 47 -0.71 6.07 -3.61
CA LEU A 47 -2.06 5.58 -3.48
C LEU A 47 -2.18 4.81 -2.15
N SER A 48 -2.83 5.41 -1.17
CA SER A 48 -3.08 4.78 0.13
C SER A 48 -4.43 4.08 0.11
N ALA A 49 -4.42 2.76 0.31
CA ALA A 49 -5.64 1.96 0.40
C ALA A 49 -6.61 2.51 1.46
N GLY A 50 -6.08 2.97 2.59
CA GLY A 50 -6.90 3.56 3.65
C GLY A 50 -7.48 4.93 3.27
N ASP A 51 -6.77 5.75 2.50
CA ASP A 51 -7.28 7.05 2.05
C ASP A 51 -8.35 6.88 0.97
N LEU A 52 -8.18 5.94 0.04
CA LEU A 52 -9.20 5.60 -0.95
C LEU A 52 -10.52 5.16 -0.30
N LEU A 53 -10.43 4.32 0.74
CA LEU A 53 -11.61 3.92 1.51
C LEU A 53 -12.24 5.09 2.27
N ARG A 54 -11.45 5.96 2.90
CA ARG A 54 -11.96 7.16 3.59
C ARG A 54 -12.63 8.13 2.63
N GLU A 55 -12.14 8.24 1.40
CA GLU A 55 -12.77 9.08 0.39
C GLU A 55 -14.13 8.49 -0.03
N GLU A 56 -14.21 7.17 -0.23
CA GLU A 56 -15.47 6.49 -0.55
C GLU A 56 -16.49 6.62 0.59
N VAL A 57 -16.06 6.63 1.86
CA VAL A 57 -16.95 6.89 3.02
C VAL A 57 -17.67 8.24 2.90
N LYS A 58 -17.09 9.24 2.23
CA LYS A 58 -17.69 10.56 2.06
C LYS A 58 -18.79 10.61 0.99
N SER A 59 -18.96 9.55 0.20
CA SER A 59 -19.89 9.54 -0.94
C SER A 59 -21.38 9.47 -0.55
N ASP A 60 -21.70 9.34 0.75
CA ASP A 60 -23.05 9.17 1.30
C ASP A 60 -23.87 8.05 0.61
N THR A 61 -23.21 6.91 0.35
CA THR A 61 -23.83 5.72 -0.25
C THR A 61 -23.95 4.59 0.79
N GLU A 62 -24.77 3.58 0.49
CA GLU A 62 -24.82 2.33 1.27
C GLU A 62 -23.43 1.68 1.36
N GLN A 63 -22.68 1.71 0.26
CA GLN A 63 -21.29 1.24 0.21
C GLN A 63 -20.37 2.05 1.13
N GLY A 64 -20.44 3.38 1.09
CA GLY A 64 -19.68 4.26 1.98
C GLY A 64 -19.98 3.98 3.46
N THR A 65 -21.25 3.72 3.80
CA THR A 65 -21.68 3.36 5.16
C THR A 65 -21.11 2.01 5.59
N MET A 66 -21.17 0.99 4.73
CA MET A 66 -20.56 -0.33 4.99
C MET A 66 -19.05 -0.20 5.25
N ILE A 67 -18.33 0.55 4.41
CA ILE A 67 -16.88 0.79 4.58
C ILE A 67 -16.61 1.47 5.92
N LYS A 68 -17.38 2.50 6.27
CA LYS A 68 -17.23 3.24 7.53
C LYS A 68 -17.31 2.31 8.74
N ASN A 69 -18.33 1.45 8.78
CA ASN A 69 -18.54 0.52 9.89
C ASN A 69 -17.40 -0.49 10.01
N LEU A 70 -16.98 -1.10 8.89
CA LEU A 70 -15.86 -2.05 8.88
C LEU A 70 -14.55 -1.40 9.34
N MET A 71 -14.28 -0.17 8.91
CA MET A 71 -13.09 0.58 9.32
C MET A 71 -13.09 0.89 10.82
N HIS A 72 -14.22 1.36 11.36
CA HIS A 72 -14.38 1.65 12.78
C HIS A 72 -14.14 0.41 13.66
N GLU A 73 -14.60 -0.76 13.20
CA GLU A 73 -14.39 -2.06 13.85
C GLU A 73 -12.99 -2.66 13.63
N GLY A 74 -12.12 -2.02 12.86
CA GLY A 74 -10.79 -2.55 12.51
C GLY A 74 -10.82 -3.81 11.63
N LYS A 75 -11.93 -4.06 10.92
CA LYS A 75 -12.11 -5.19 10.00
C LYS A 75 -11.61 -4.86 8.59
N LEU A 76 -11.40 -5.89 7.78
CA LEU A 76 -11.02 -5.74 6.37
C LEU A 76 -12.26 -5.45 5.52
N VAL A 77 -12.12 -4.49 4.61
CA VAL A 77 -13.09 -4.19 3.55
C VAL A 77 -12.95 -5.24 2.44
N PRO A 78 -14.04 -5.64 1.74
CA PRO A 78 -13.96 -6.60 0.64
C PRO A 78 -12.86 -6.29 -0.38
N SER A 79 -12.09 -7.33 -0.73
CA SER A 79 -10.87 -7.22 -1.55
C SER A 79 -11.12 -6.61 -2.93
N GLU A 80 -12.22 -6.96 -3.59
CA GLU A 80 -12.52 -6.48 -4.94
C GLU A 80 -12.89 -4.99 -4.95
N LEU A 81 -13.55 -4.52 -3.89
CA LEU A 81 -13.90 -3.11 -3.75
C LEU A 81 -12.64 -2.25 -3.64
N ILE A 82 -11.69 -2.64 -2.78
CA ILE A 82 -10.45 -1.88 -2.63
C ILE A 82 -9.59 -1.93 -3.90
N VAL A 83 -9.55 -3.06 -4.60
CA VAL A 83 -8.83 -3.19 -5.88
C VAL A 83 -9.50 -2.37 -6.99
N LYS A 84 -10.82 -2.30 -7.03
CA LYS A 84 -11.58 -1.42 -7.94
C LYS A 84 -11.25 0.05 -7.71
N LEU A 85 -11.28 0.50 -6.45
CA LEU A 85 -10.92 1.88 -6.09
C LEU A 85 -9.46 2.18 -6.44
N LEU A 86 -8.57 1.22 -6.20
CA LEU A 86 -7.16 1.34 -6.56
C LEU A 86 -6.97 1.49 -8.07
N LEU A 87 -7.58 0.62 -8.88
CA LEU A 87 -7.51 0.69 -10.35
C LEU A 87 -8.02 2.03 -10.87
N LYS A 88 -9.17 2.50 -10.36
CA LYS A 88 -9.73 3.81 -10.72
C LYS A 88 -8.74 4.93 -10.44
N ALA A 89 -8.14 4.94 -9.25
CA ALA A 89 -7.15 5.95 -8.85
C ALA A 89 -5.85 5.88 -9.69
N MET A 90 -5.40 4.66 -10.03
CA MET A 90 -4.23 4.48 -10.90
C MET A 90 -4.48 5.08 -12.29
N LEU A 91 -5.61 4.77 -12.92
CA LEU A 91 -5.96 5.26 -14.26
C LEU A 91 -6.19 6.78 -14.29
N GLN A 92 -6.76 7.35 -13.23
CA GLN A 92 -7.00 8.79 -13.13
C GLN A 92 -5.74 9.62 -12.86
N SER A 93 -4.66 8.99 -12.38
CA SER A 93 -3.44 9.72 -11.98
C SER A 93 -2.64 10.31 -13.15
N GLY A 94 -2.79 9.76 -14.36
CA GLY A 94 -1.94 10.09 -15.51
C GLY A 94 -0.48 9.61 -15.41
N ASN A 95 -0.07 8.99 -14.29
CA ASN A 95 1.28 8.51 -14.05
C ASN A 95 1.43 7.02 -14.44
N ASP A 96 2.65 6.53 -14.55
CA ASP A 96 2.98 5.11 -14.75
C ASP A 96 3.73 4.47 -13.57
N LYS A 97 4.07 5.25 -12.54
CA LYS A 97 4.75 4.80 -11.32
C LYS A 97 3.85 4.95 -10.11
N PHE A 98 3.59 3.84 -9.40
CA PHE A 98 2.65 3.78 -8.29
C PHE A 98 3.26 3.21 -7.01
N LEU A 99 3.14 3.96 -5.92
CA LEU A 99 3.38 3.49 -4.55
C LEU A 99 2.03 3.15 -3.94
N VAL A 100 1.77 1.87 -3.74
CA VAL A 100 0.52 1.43 -3.14
C VAL A 100 0.75 1.11 -1.67
N ASP A 101 0.28 2.00 -0.79
CA ASP A 101 0.51 1.99 0.65
C ASP A 101 -0.61 1.25 1.39
N GLY A 102 -0.21 0.29 2.23
CA GLY A 102 -1.11 -0.44 3.10
C GLY A 102 -1.95 -1.48 2.35
N PHE A 103 -1.42 -2.00 1.23
CA PHE A 103 -1.98 -3.06 0.39
C PHE A 103 -0.84 -3.92 -0.18
N PRO A 104 -1.03 -5.23 -0.41
CA PRO A 104 -2.17 -6.04 0.04
C PRO A 104 -2.15 -6.25 1.56
N ARG A 105 -3.33 -6.35 2.20
CA ARG A 105 -3.43 -6.62 3.65
C ARG A 105 -3.67 -8.09 4.00
N ASN A 106 -4.05 -8.89 3.02
CA ASN A 106 -4.27 -10.33 3.15
C ASN A 106 -4.11 -11.03 1.79
N GLU A 107 -4.16 -12.35 1.78
CA GLU A 107 -4.06 -13.15 0.55
C GLU A 107 -5.20 -12.87 -0.43
N GLU A 108 -6.42 -12.63 0.06
CA GLU A 108 -7.57 -12.30 -0.79
C GLU A 108 -7.36 -10.98 -1.55
N ASN A 109 -6.80 -9.95 -0.90
CA ASN A 109 -6.41 -8.69 -1.53
C ASN A 109 -5.40 -8.96 -2.65
N ARG A 110 -4.37 -9.77 -2.38
CA ARG A 110 -3.34 -10.11 -3.37
C ARG A 110 -3.96 -10.83 -4.57
N HIS A 111 -4.79 -11.85 -4.33
CA HIS A 111 -5.46 -12.58 -5.39
C HIS A 111 -6.41 -11.70 -6.21
N ALA A 112 -7.20 -10.83 -5.56
CA ALA A 112 -8.05 -9.88 -6.26
C ALA A 112 -7.25 -8.91 -7.12
N TYR A 113 -6.10 -8.42 -6.62
CA TYR A 113 -5.20 -7.57 -7.37
C TYR A 113 -4.60 -8.29 -8.58
N ASP A 114 -4.12 -9.52 -8.41
CA ASP A 114 -3.56 -10.33 -9.49
C ASP A 114 -4.60 -10.58 -10.59
N ASN A 115 -5.86 -10.82 -10.21
CA ASN A 115 -6.95 -11.08 -11.17
C ASN A 115 -7.43 -9.81 -11.90
N ILE A 116 -7.55 -8.69 -11.18
CA ILE A 116 -8.16 -7.46 -11.73
C ILE A 116 -7.10 -6.55 -12.35
N ILE A 117 -6.00 -6.28 -11.66
CA ILE A 117 -4.95 -5.37 -12.13
C ILE A 117 -3.87 -6.16 -12.87
N GLY A 118 -3.41 -7.27 -12.32
CA GLY A 118 -2.50 -8.21 -12.99
C GLY A 118 -1.11 -7.64 -13.32
N ILE A 119 -0.70 -6.54 -12.69
CA ILE A 119 0.63 -5.95 -12.84
C ILE A 119 1.49 -6.42 -11.68
N GLU A 120 2.47 -7.29 -11.93
CA GLU A 120 3.33 -7.78 -10.84
C GLU A 120 4.13 -6.61 -10.23
N PRO A 121 4.17 -6.45 -8.89
CA PRO A 121 4.99 -5.42 -8.27
C PRO A 121 6.46 -5.65 -8.58
N GLU A 122 7.19 -4.57 -8.79
CA GLU A 122 8.64 -4.59 -8.98
C GLU A 122 9.33 -5.09 -7.70
N PHE A 123 8.89 -4.57 -6.55
CA PHE A 123 9.19 -5.11 -5.23
C PHE A 123 8.14 -4.68 -4.20
N VAL A 124 8.25 -5.28 -3.01
CA VAL A 124 7.51 -4.88 -1.81
C VAL A 124 8.48 -4.24 -0.83
N LEU A 125 8.29 -2.96 -0.54
CA LEU A 125 8.99 -2.26 0.53
C LEU A 125 8.31 -2.61 1.86
N PHE A 126 9.02 -3.36 2.70
CA PHE A 126 8.57 -3.69 4.04
C PHE A 126 9.27 -2.81 5.08
N ILE A 127 8.51 -1.98 5.77
CA ILE A 127 8.98 -1.17 6.89
C ILE A 127 8.77 -1.99 8.16
N ASP A 128 9.82 -2.70 8.56
CA ASP A 128 9.82 -3.62 9.69
C ASP A 128 9.98 -2.83 10.97
N CYS A 129 8.98 -2.88 11.85
CA CYS A 129 8.95 -2.11 13.07
C CYS A 129 8.37 -2.98 14.17
N SER A 130 8.97 -2.96 15.36
CA SER A 130 8.48 -3.77 16.47
C SER A 130 7.09 -3.33 16.91
N LYS A 131 6.31 -4.26 17.48
CA LYS A 131 4.98 -3.96 17.99
C LYS A 131 5.02 -2.85 19.04
N GLU A 132 5.99 -2.90 19.92
CA GLU A 132 6.19 -1.95 21.02
C GLU A 132 6.43 -0.53 20.48
N GLU A 133 7.30 -0.39 19.46
CA GLU A 133 7.58 0.90 18.85
C GLU A 133 6.38 1.43 18.06
N MET A 134 5.66 0.55 17.37
CA MET A 134 4.44 0.90 16.66
C MET A 134 3.34 1.38 17.62
N GLU A 135 3.12 0.68 18.74
CA GLU A 135 2.17 1.07 19.79
C GLU A 135 2.56 2.41 20.40
N ARG A 136 3.83 2.58 20.78
CA ARG A 136 4.38 3.83 21.30
C ARG A 136 4.11 5.00 20.34
N ARG A 137 4.30 4.82 19.03
CA ARG A 137 4.06 5.86 18.03
C ARG A 137 2.58 6.21 17.87
N ILE A 138 1.68 5.23 17.96
CA ILE A 138 0.25 5.47 17.83
C ILE A 138 -0.29 6.23 19.05
N LEU A 139 0.10 5.82 20.26
CA LEU A 139 -0.33 6.48 21.50
C LEU A 139 0.15 7.94 21.61
N ASN A 140 1.30 8.26 21.02
CA ASN A 140 1.86 9.62 21.02
C ASN A 140 1.38 10.51 19.86
N ARG A 141 0.46 10.05 19.01
CA ARG A 141 -0.10 10.90 17.95
C ARG A 141 -1.14 11.86 18.53
N ASN A 142 -0.79 13.14 18.59
CA ASN A 142 -1.69 14.23 19.02
C ASN A 142 -2.88 14.48 18.05
N GLN A 143 -2.86 13.91 16.85
CA GLN A 143 -3.94 13.97 15.85
C GLN A 143 -4.27 12.55 15.41
N GLY A 144 -5.14 11.88 16.17
CA GLY A 144 -5.68 10.57 15.81
C GLY A 144 -6.70 10.69 14.68
N ARG A 145 -6.87 9.62 13.92
CA ARG A 145 -8.05 9.45 13.07
C ARG A 145 -9.26 9.12 13.95
N ASP A 146 -10.47 9.34 13.45
CA ASP A 146 -11.70 8.98 14.16
C ASP A 146 -11.76 7.47 14.50
N ASP A 147 -11.01 6.63 13.78
CA ASP A 147 -10.86 5.18 14.01
C ASP A 147 -9.63 4.79 14.88
N ASP A 148 -8.87 5.75 15.41
CA ASP A 148 -7.67 5.47 16.23
C ASP A 148 -8.00 5.37 17.74
N ASN A 149 -8.90 4.44 18.13
CA ASN A 149 -9.04 4.04 19.54
C ASN A 149 -8.16 2.81 19.87
N ILE A 150 -7.88 2.58 21.16
CA ILE A 150 -6.92 1.55 21.59
C ILE A 150 -7.31 0.14 21.15
N ASP A 151 -8.60 -0.17 21.12
CA ASP A 151 -9.11 -1.49 20.72
C ASP A 151 -9.02 -1.68 19.19
N THR A 152 -9.35 -0.66 18.41
CA THR A 152 -9.15 -0.66 16.96
C THR A 152 -7.67 -0.77 16.59
N VAL A 153 -6.78 -0.13 17.35
CA VAL A 153 -5.33 -0.23 17.17
C VAL A 153 -4.83 -1.66 17.42
N ARG A 154 -5.25 -2.27 18.53
CA ARG A 154 -4.96 -3.69 18.84
C ARG A 154 -5.46 -4.62 17.73
N ARG A 155 -6.70 -4.43 17.30
CA ARG A 155 -7.28 -5.24 16.21
C ARG A 155 -6.49 -5.09 14.91
N ARG A 156 -6.02 -3.89 14.59
CA ARG A 156 -5.18 -3.64 13.41
C ARG A 156 -3.81 -4.30 13.52
N PHE A 157 -3.26 -4.48 14.72
CA PHE A 157 -2.05 -5.28 14.92
C PHE A 157 -2.31 -6.77 14.72
N GLU A 158 -3.40 -7.31 15.28
CA GLU A 158 -3.79 -8.71 15.08
C GLU A 158 -3.97 -9.03 13.60
N VAL A 159 -4.76 -8.21 12.88
CA VAL A 159 -4.97 -8.37 11.44
C VAL A 159 -3.64 -8.28 10.67
N PHE A 160 -2.74 -7.37 11.07
CA PHE A 160 -1.43 -7.28 10.43
C PHE A 160 -0.61 -8.57 10.61
N GLN A 161 -0.55 -9.12 11.82
CA GLN A 161 0.18 -10.35 12.10
C GLN A 161 -0.45 -11.57 11.44
N GLU A 162 -1.76 -11.74 11.56
CA GLU A 162 -2.47 -12.94 11.10
C GLU A 162 -2.68 -12.96 9.59
N SER A 163 -2.91 -11.79 8.98
CA SER A 163 -3.32 -11.70 7.58
C SER A 163 -2.30 -11.00 6.68
N THR A 164 -1.59 -9.98 7.16
CA THR A 164 -0.64 -9.24 6.31
C THR A 164 0.74 -9.90 6.28
N MET A 165 1.24 -10.44 7.39
CA MET A 165 2.55 -11.11 7.41
C MET A 165 2.67 -12.32 6.48
N PRO A 166 1.65 -13.17 6.28
CA PRO A 166 1.68 -14.20 5.23
C PRO A 166 1.99 -13.64 3.83
N VAL A 167 1.44 -12.47 3.48
CA VAL A 167 1.72 -11.78 2.21
C VAL A 167 3.17 -11.31 2.15
N VAL A 168 3.71 -10.77 3.26
CA VAL A 168 5.12 -10.37 3.35
C VAL A 168 6.02 -11.59 3.10
N GLN A 169 5.74 -12.72 3.75
CA GLN A 169 6.48 -13.97 3.57
C GLN A 169 6.36 -14.53 2.14
N TYR A 170 5.19 -14.40 1.51
CA TYR A 170 4.98 -14.78 0.11
C TYR A 170 5.93 -14.02 -0.83
N TYR A 171 6.03 -12.69 -0.69
CA TYR A 171 6.93 -11.89 -1.53
C TYR A 171 8.41 -12.07 -1.17
N GLU A 172 8.72 -12.37 0.09
CA GLU A 172 10.08 -12.72 0.53
C GLU A 172 10.59 -13.99 -0.15
N LYS A 173 9.79 -15.06 -0.15
CA LYS A 173 10.12 -16.33 -0.83
C LYS A 173 10.32 -16.17 -2.33
N ARG A 174 9.74 -15.14 -2.94
CA ARG A 174 9.89 -14.79 -4.37
C ARG A 174 11.05 -13.83 -4.65
N GLY A 175 11.83 -13.44 -3.64
CA GLY A 175 12.95 -12.50 -3.80
C GLY A 175 12.53 -11.04 -4.06
N LYS A 176 11.24 -10.72 -3.86
CA LYS A 176 10.66 -9.40 -4.13
C LYS A 176 10.56 -8.50 -2.90
N LEU A 177 10.90 -8.99 -1.71
CA LEU A 177 10.90 -8.16 -0.52
C LEU A 177 12.15 -7.27 -0.45
N ARG A 178 11.97 -6.01 -0.07
CA ARG A 178 13.02 -5.08 0.33
C ARG A 178 12.67 -4.56 1.72
N ARG A 179 13.48 -4.90 2.71
CA ARG A 179 13.20 -4.61 4.12
C ARG A 179 14.03 -3.40 4.59
N VAL A 180 13.40 -2.51 5.34
CA VAL A 180 14.06 -1.40 6.05
C VAL A 180 13.65 -1.41 7.51
N ASP A 181 14.56 -0.99 8.39
CA ASP A 181 14.32 -0.92 9.83
C ASP A 181 13.53 0.34 10.19
N GLY A 182 12.23 0.17 10.41
CA GLY A 182 11.31 1.23 10.79
C GLY A 182 11.49 1.77 12.20
N ALA A 183 12.33 1.17 13.06
CA ALA A 183 12.60 1.67 14.41
C ALA A 183 13.54 2.90 14.42
N LYS A 184 14.34 3.10 13.36
CA LYS A 184 15.21 4.27 13.20
C LYS A 184 14.41 5.58 13.05
N SER A 185 15.12 6.71 13.08
CA SER A 185 14.50 8.01 12.79
C SER A 185 13.98 8.08 11.34
N ALA A 186 12.98 8.93 11.09
CA ALA A 186 12.34 9.01 9.77
C ALA A 186 13.31 9.36 8.63
N ASP A 187 14.41 10.07 8.93
CA ASP A 187 15.45 10.42 7.95
C ASP A 187 16.39 9.24 7.69
N GLU A 188 16.83 8.53 8.73
CA GLU A 188 17.66 7.33 8.57
C GLU A 188 16.93 6.21 7.82
N VAL A 189 15.65 5.97 8.14
CA VAL A 189 14.82 5.03 7.37
C VAL A 189 14.75 5.47 5.91
N PHE A 190 14.69 6.78 5.65
CA PHE A 190 14.59 7.27 4.29
C PHE A 190 15.89 7.09 3.50
N GLU A 191 17.06 7.22 4.12
CA GLU A 191 18.33 6.93 3.44
C GLU A 191 18.42 5.45 3.02
N ASP A 192 17.97 4.52 3.88
CA ASP A 192 17.85 3.10 3.52
C ASP A 192 16.87 2.88 2.34
N VAL A 193 15.70 3.53 2.40
CA VAL A 193 14.70 3.50 1.31
C VAL A 193 15.27 4.07 0.01
N LYS A 194 15.97 5.20 0.09
CA LYS A 194 16.56 5.89 -1.06
C LYS A 194 17.58 5.00 -1.76
N ALA A 195 18.42 4.26 -1.01
CA ALA A 195 19.35 3.31 -1.59
C ALA A 195 18.64 2.24 -2.45
N ILE A 196 17.49 1.73 -2.00
CA ILE A 196 16.67 0.76 -2.73
C ILE A 196 16.11 1.39 -4.02
N PHE A 197 15.56 2.60 -3.95
CA PHE A 197 14.92 3.25 -5.11
C PHE A 197 15.92 3.79 -6.13
N VAL A 198 17.15 4.13 -5.74
CA VAL A 198 18.22 4.48 -6.67
C VAL A 198 18.59 3.27 -7.54
N GLN A 199 18.67 2.07 -6.96
CA GLN A 199 18.94 0.85 -7.72
C GLN A 199 17.83 0.56 -8.75
N LEU A 200 16.57 0.81 -8.38
CA LEU A 200 15.44 0.69 -9.30
C LEU A 200 15.60 1.61 -10.54
N ASN A 201 15.91 2.88 -10.32
CA ASN A 201 16.09 3.83 -11.43
C ASN A 201 17.29 3.45 -12.32
N ALA A 202 18.38 2.94 -11.75
CA ALA A 202 19.55 2.51 -12.50
C ALA A 202 19.26 1.28 -13.39
N GLN A 203 18.47 0.31 -12.89
CA GLN A 203 18.05 -0.86 -13.67
C GLN A 203 17.18 -0.47 -14.87
N VAL A 204 16.30 0.53 -14.69
CA VAL A 204 15.49 1.07 -15.79
C VAL A 204 16.40 1.67 -16.86
N VAL A 205 17.37 2.52 -16.50
CA VAL A 205 18.29 3.14 -17.47
C VAL A 205 19.10 2.09 -18.24
N LEU A 206 19.64 1.07 -17.57
CA LEU A 206 20.40 0.00 -18.24
C LEU A 206 19.55 -0.79 -19.24
N SER A 207 18.28 -1.04 -18.94
CA SER A 207 17.36 -1.73 -19.86
C SER A 207 17.07 -0.97 -21.16
N PHE A 208 17.30 0.36 -21.19
CA PHE A 208 17.16 1.19 -22.38
C PHE A 208 18.47 1.39 -23.16
N VAL A 209 19.64 1.08 -22.57
CA VAL A 209 20.97 1.27 -23.19
C VAL A 209 21.48 -0.01 -23.86
N THR A 210 20.83 -1.16 -23.64
CA THR A 210 21.12 -2.42 -24.34
C THR A 210 20.21 -2.61 -25.55
N TRP A 211 20.33 -1.77 -26.58
CA TRP A 211 19.87 -2.01 -27.96
C TRP A 211 20.79 -1.31 -28.95
#